data_AF-A0A382LNU7-F1
#
_entry.id   AF-A0A382LNU7-F1
#
_cell.length_a   1.000
_cell.length_b   1.000
_cell.length_c   1.000
_cell.angle_alpha   90.00
_cell.angle_beta   90.00
_cell.angle_gamma   90.00
#
_symmetry.space_group_name_H-M   'P 1'
#
loop_
_entity.id
_entity.type
_entity.pdbx_description
1 polymer ?
#
loop_
_entity_poly.entity_id
_entity_poly.type
_entity_poly.pdbx_seq_one_letter_code
_entity_poly.pdbx_strand_id
1 'polypeptide(L)'
;MITHGFCDLHVHFREPGREDKETLQTGSRAAMAGGFTRVCAMPNTNPPIDSPEAVSFIQEKSGSCPVHIHPIGAVSKGQKGKDLTEMGLMKEMGAVAFSDDGLPIQD
;
A
#
# COMPACT_ATOMS: atom_id res chain seq x y z
N MET A 1 2.19 1.19 30.27
CA MET A 1 2.58 2.37 29.45
C MET A 1 1.40 2.71 28.57
N ILE A 2 0.99 3.98 28.54
CA ILE A 2 -0.05 4.49 27.63
C ILE A 2 0.63 5.46 26.69
N THR A 3 0.41 5.30 25.39
CA THR A 3 1.04 6.10 24.32
C THR A 3 0.07 6.27 23.15
N HIS A 4 0.46 7.07 22.16
CA HIS A 4 -0.24 7.19 20.89
C HIS A 4 -0.14 5.88 20.09
N GLY A 5 -1.15 5.63 19.24
CA GLY A 5 -1.09 4.49 18.31
C GLY A 5 0.10 4.62 17.36
N PHE A 6 0.76 3.50 17.08
CA PHE A 6 1.93 3.49 16.21
C PHE A 6 1.55 3.65 14.74
N CYS A 7 2.51 4.16 13.96
CA CYS A 7 2.40 4.27 12.51
C CYS A 7 3.54 3.46 11.88
N ASP A 8 3.19 2.52 11.01
CA ASP A 8 4.17 1.76 10.23
C ASP A 8 4.20 2.30 8.79
N LEU A 9 5.36 2.77 8.35
CA LEU A 9 5.51 3.33 7.00
C LEU A 9 5.79 2.26 5.93
N HIS A 10 5.97 0.98 6.31
CA HIS A 10 6.38 -0.07 5.38
C HIS A 10 5.76 -1.43 5.70
N VAL A 11 4.55 -1.69 5.17
CA VAL A 11 3.89 -3.01 5.30
C VAL A 11 3.63 -3.68 3.96
N HIS A 12 3.62 -5.01 3.99
CA HIS A 12 3.38 -5.88 2.83
C HIS A 12 2.14 -6.74 3.04
N PHE A 13 0.98 -6.26 2.58
CA PHE A 13 -0.27 -7.02 2.72
C PHE A 13 -0.54 -8.04 1.63
N ARG A 14 0.28 -8.08 0.57
CA ARG A 14 0.26 -9.10 -0.50
C ARG A 14 -1.04 -9.20 -1.30
N GLU A 15 -2.06 -8.44 -0.94
CA GLU A 15 -3.30 -8.27 -1.66
C GLU A 15 -3.32 -6.92 -2.40
N PRO A 16 -3.61 -6.89 -3.70
CA PRO A 16 -4.08 -8.01 -4.54
C PRO A 16 -2.98 -8.99 -5.01
N GLY A 17 -3.37 -10.25 -5.22
CA GLY A 17 -2.64 -11.24 -6.02
C GLY A 17 -1.94 -12.36 -5.27
N ARG A 18 -1.61 -12.17 -3.99
CA ARG A 18 -0.99 -13.16 -3.11
C ARG A 18 -1.71 -13.23 -1.77
N GLU A 19 -3.03 -13.32 -1.84
CA GLU A 19 -3.96 -13.47 -0.71
C GLU A 19 -3.68 -14.77 0.09
N ASP A 20 -3.01 -15.75 -0.54
CA ASP A 20 -2.51 -16.95 0.12
C ASP A 20 -1.45 -16.65 1.21
N LYS A 21 -0.76 -15.52 1.09
CA LYS A 21 0.25 -15.08 2.06
C LYS A 21 -0.32 -14.13 3.10
N GLU A 22 -1.07 -13.13 2.66
CA GLU A 22 -1.68 -12.14 3.53
C GLU A 22 -2.81 -11.40 2.80
N THR A 23 -3.78 -10.86 3.54
CA THR A 23 -4.86 -10.00 3.02
C THR A 23 -4.87 -8.67 3.77
N LEU A 24 -5.55 -7.65 3.23
CA LEU A 24 -5.75 -6.38 3.94
C LEU A 24 -6.42 -6.62 5.31
N GLN A 25 -7.36 -7.56 5.41
CA GLN A 25 -8.10 -7.85 6.63
C GLN A 25 -7.24 -8.56 7.69
N THR A 26 -6.49 -9.58 7.28
CA THR A 26 -5.65 -10.35 8.21
C THR A 26 -4.42 -9.54 8.65
N GLY A 27 -3.77 -8.85 7.71
CA GLY A 27 -2.64 -7.97 7.99
C GLY A 27 -3.00 -6.76 8.87
N SER A 28 -4.17 -6.13 8.65
CA SER A 28 -4.64 -5.04 9.52
C SER A 28 -4.96 -5.50 10.95
N ARG A 29 -5.50 -6.71 11.13
CA ARG A 29 -5.67 -7.30 12.46
C ARG A 29 -4.33 -7.56 13.15
N ALA A 30 -3.33 -8.02 12.40
CA ALA A 30 -1.97 -8.19 12.91
C ALA A 30 -1.35 -6.84 13.32
N ALA A 31 -1.49 -5.80 12.48
CA ALA A 31 -1.04 -4.44 12.79
C ALA A 31 -1.70 -3.90 14.07
N MET A 32 -3.02 -4.05 14.20
CA MET A 32 -3.76 -3.66 15.41
C MET A 32 -3.24 -4.39 16.65
N ALA A 33 -3.01 -5.71 16.56
CA ALA A 33 -2.46 -6.49 17.66
C ALA A 33 -1.04 -6.04 18.06
N GLY A 34 -0.26 -5.51 17.11
CA GLY A 34 1.05 -4.91 17.33
C GLY A 34 1.02 -3.47 17.89
N GLY A 35 -0.17 -2.88 18.08
CA GLY A 35 -0.33 -1.49 18.56
C GLY A 35 -0.28 -0.43 17.45
N PHE A 36 -0.28 -0.83 16.18
CA PHE A 36 -0.37 0.09 15.05
C PHE A 36 -1.82 0.46 14.78
N THR A 37 -2.05 1.75 14.51
CA THR A 37 -3.37 2.29 14.12
C THR A 37 -3.36 2.85 12.70
N ARG A 38 -2.17 3.04 12.13
CA ARG A 38 -1.95 3.49 10.75
C ARG A 38 -0.81 2.71 10.13
N VAL A 39 -0.97 2.34 8.86
CA VAL A 39 0.04 1.59 8.10
C VAL A 39 0.09 2.06 6.65
N CYS A 40 1.27 2.02 6.04
CA CYS A 40 1.46 2.34 4.63
C CYS A 40 1.75 1.07 3.81
N ALA A 41 0.82 0.70 2.93
CA ALA A 41 0.89 -0.55 2.16
C ALA A 41 1.72 -0.36 0.88
N MET A 42 2.75 -1.19 0.72
CA MET A 42 3.67 -1.14 -0.42
C MET A 42 3.03 -1.54 -1.75
N PRO A 43 3.48 -0.96 -2.87
CA PRO A 43 2.85 -1.13 -4.19
C PRO A 43 3.22 -2.43 -4.91
N ASN A 44 4.13 -3.26 -4.39
CA ASN A 44 4.62 -4.48 -5.04
C ASN A 44 3.70 -5.69 -4.85
N THR A 45 2.41 -5.45 -5.04
CA THR A 45 1.35 -6.46 -5.19
C THR A 45 1.35 -7.03 -6.61
N ASN A 46 0.42 -7.94 -6.92
CA ASN A 46 0.28 -8.49 -8.26
C ASN A 46 -1.19 -8.46 -8.72
N PRO A 47 -1.62 -7.47 -9.53
CA PRO A 47 -0.79 -6.45 -10.18
C PRO A 47 -0.23 -5.40 -9.18
N PRO A 48 0.87 -4.69 -9.52
CA PRO A 48 1.36 -3.57 -8.73
C PRO A 48 0.32 -2.45 -8.61
N ILE A 49 0.43 -1.62 -7.57
CA ILE A 49 -0.43 -0.45 -7.38
C ILE A 49 0.12 0.72 -8.23
N ASP A 50 -0.01 0.63 -9.55
CA ASP A 50 0.59 1.58 -10.51
C ASP A 50 -0.45 2.41 -11.30
N SER A 51 -1.72 2.35 -10.89
CA SER A 51 -2.82 3.11 -11.51
C SER A 51 -3.76 3.73 -10.46
N PRO A 52 -4.52 4.79 -10.81
CA PRO A 52 -5.52 5.39 -9.92
C PRO A 52 -6.57 4.40 -9.44
N GLU A 53 -7.01 3.48 -10.30
CA GLU A 53 -8.00 2.45 -9.99
C GLU A 53 -7.46 1.45 -8.96
N ALA A 54 -6.18 1.07 -9.08
CA ALA A 54 -5.53 0.19 -8.11
C ALA A 54 -5.44 0.85 -6.72
N VAL A 55 -5.15 2.15 -6.67
CA VAL A 55 -5.17 2.92 -5.41
C VAL A 55 -6.57 2.96 -4.82
N SER A 56 -7.59 3.28 -5.64
CA SER A 56 -9.00 3.30 -5.21
C SER A 56 -9.43 1.97 -4.62
N PHE A 57 -9.04 0.86 -5.26
CA PHE A 57 -9.35 -0.48 -4.79
C PHE A 57 -8.84 -0.72 -3.36
N ILE A 58 -7.59 -0.36 -3.07
CA ILE A 58 -7.04 -0.48 -1.71
C ILE A 58 -7.79 0.45 -0.75
N GLN A 59 -8.04 1.69 -1.15
CA GLN A 59 -8.72 2.69 -0.34
C GLN A 59 -10.13 2.21 0.06
N GLU A 60 -10.92 1.74 -0.90
CA GLU A 60 -12.28 1.23 -0.70
C GLU A 60 -12.28 -0.03 0.16
N LYS A 61 -11.44 -1.01 -0.17
CA LYS A 61 -11.40 -2.29 0.55
C LYS A 61 -10.93 -2.12 2.00
N SER A 62 -10.01 -1.19 2.23
CA SER A 62 -9.52 -0.86 3.58
C SER A 62 -10.58 -0.31 4.52
N GLY A 63 -11.72 0.17 4.01
CA GLY A 63 -12.81 0.73 4.83
C GLY A 63 -13.41 -0.24 5.84
N SER A 64 -13.20 -1.55 5.66
CA SER A 64 -13.62 -2.62 6.59
C SER A 64 -12.53 -3.08 7.57
N CYS A 65 -11.31 -2.53 7.45
CA CYS A 65 -10.17 -2.91 8.27
C CYS A 65 -10.15 -2.15 9.61
N PRO A 66 -9.62 -2.75 10.69
CA PRO A 66 -9.54 -2.14 12.02
C PRO A 66 -8.44 -1.06 12.17
N VAL A 67 -7.58 -0.85 11.17
CA VAL A 67 -6.55 0.20 11.16
C VAL A 67 -6.64 1.01 9.87
N HIS A 68 -6.14 2.23 9.87
CA HIS A 68 -6.07 3.04 8.65
C HIS A 68 -4.96 2.53 7.74
N ILE A 69 -5.33 2.10 6.54
CA ILE A 69 -4.38 1.68 5.51
C ILE A 69 -4.21 2.82 4.52
N HIS A 70 -2.96 3.25 4.33
CA HIS A 70 -2.58 4.30 3.40
C HIS A 70 -1.84 3.65 2.21
N PRO A 71 -2.41 3.65 0.99
CA PRO A 71 -1.74 3.05 -0.15
C PRO A 71 -0.51 3.87 -0.57
N ILE A 72 0.57 3.19 -0.90
CA ILE A 72 1.71 3.75 -1.64
C ILE A 72 1.58 3.31 -3.09
N GLY A 73 1.75 4.25 -4.02
CA GLY A 73 1.74 3.98 -5.45
C GLY A 73 3.11 3.56 -5.99
N ALA A 74 3.15 2.82 -7.09
CA ALA A 74 4.39 2.60 -7.83
C ALA A 74 4.84 3.92 -8.50
N VAL A 75 6.14 4.15 -8.57
CA VAL A 75 6.71 5.28 -9.32
C VAL A 75 6.64 4.98 -10.82
N SER A 76 6.90 3.73 -11.22
CA SER A 76 6.89 3.32 -12.62
C SER A 76 5.86 2.23 -12.92
N LYS A 77 5.38 2.23 -14.18
CA LYS A 77 4.42 1.24 -14.67
C LYS A 77 5.00 -0.16 -14.59
N GLY A 78 4.31 -1.04 -13.88
CA GLY A 78 4.72 -2.39 -13.56
C GLY A 78 6.01 -2.48 -12.73
N GLN A 79 6.43 -1.39 -12.06
CA GLN A 79 7.72 -1.27 -11.35
C GLN A 79 8.94 -1.59 -12.21
N LYS A 80 8.91 -1.19 -13.49
CA LYS A 80 9.99 -1.50 -14.46
C LYS A 80 11.09 -0.43 -14.52
N GLY A 81 10.92 0.69 -13.83
CA GLY A 81 11.83 1.85 -13.85
C GLY A 81 11.86 2.60 -15.19
N LYS A 82 10.91 2.36 -16.11
CA LYS A 82 10.95 2.92 -17.48
C LYS A 82 9.98 4.09 -17.68
N ASP A 83 8.69 3.83 -17.47
CA ASP A 83 7.63 4.80 -17.71
C ASP A 83 7.02 5.20 -16.37
N LEU A 84 6.89 6.52 -16.12
CA LEU A 84 6.24 7.03 -14.91
C LEU A 84 4.74 6.68 -14.89
N THR A 85 4.20 6.50 -13.69
CA THR A 85 2.76 6.35 -13.46
C THR A 85 2.04 7.71 -13.49
N GLU A 86 0.71 7.68 -13.55
CA GLU A 86 -0.17 8.85 -13.42
C GLU A 86 -0.24 9.35 -11.96
N MET A 87 0.92 9.68 -11.37
CA MET A 87 1.10 9.98 -9.93
C MET A 87 0.14 11.07 -9.40
N GLY A 88 -0.17 12.08 -10.22
CA GLY A 88 -1.14 13.12 -9.86
C GLY A 88 -2.54 12.56 -9.59
N LEU A 89 -3.04 11.73 -10.51
CA LEU A 89 -4.35 11.06 -10.37
C LEU A 89 -4.32 10.03 -9.23
N MET A 90 -3.23 9.29 -9.09
CA MET A 90 -3.07 8.33 -7.99
C MET A 90 -3.11 9.00 -6.62
N LYS A 91 -2.50 10.19 -6.49
CA LYS A 91 -2.58 11.00 -5.27
C LYS A 91 -4.02 11.44 -4.99
N GLU A 92 -4.77 11.87 -6.01
CA GLU A 92 -6.19 12.22 -5.88
C GLU A 92 -7.05 11.04 -5.40
N MET A 93 -6.68 9.80 -5.77
CA MET A 93 -7.33 8.58 -5.31
C MET A 93 -6.87 8.08 -3.93
N GLY A 94 -5.89 8.74 -3.30
CA GLY A 94 -5.49 8.46 -1.92
C GLY A 94 -4.07 7.93 -1.72
N ALA A 95 -3.25 7.85 -2.77
CA ALA A 95 -1.84 7.49 -2.63
C ALA A 95 -1.09 8.54 -1.79
N VAL A 96 -0.42 8.09 -0.73
CA VAL A 96 0.29 8.99 0.21
C VAL A 96 1.78 9.16 -0.10
N ALA A 97 2.37 8.23 -0.84
CA ALA A 97 3.75 8.26 -1.29
C ALA A 97 3.91 7.38 -2.54
N PHE A 98 5.13 7.37 -3.11
CA PHE A 98 5.46 6.57 -4.29
C PHE A 98 6.78 5.82 -4.11
N SER A 99 6.83 4.54 -4.50
CA SER A 99 8.02 3.67 -4.40
C SER A 99 7.94 2.51 -5.41
N ASP A 100 9.06 2.09 -5.99
CA ASP A 100 9.14 0.83 -6.77
C ASP A 100 9.70 -0.34 -5.93
N ASP A 101 9.38 -0.33 -4.62
CA ASP A 101 9.87 -1.24 -3.58
C ASP A 101 10.30 -2.64 -4.06
N GLY A 102 11.62 -2.88 -4.01
CA GLY A 102 12.26 -4.13 -4.47
C GLY A 102 12.93 -4.03 -5.85
N LEU A 103 12.59 -3.02 -6.66
CA LEU A 103 13.13 -2.77 -7.99
C LEU A 103 13.60 -1.31 -8.09
N PRO A 104 14.89 -1.01 -7.80
CA PRO A 104 15.39 0.35 -7.88
C PRO A 104 15.27 0.89 -9.31
N ILE A 105 14.86 2.14 -9.43
CA ILE A 105 14.90 2.88 -10.69
C ILE A 105 16.36 3.17 -11.00
N GLN A 106 16.79 2.77 -12.20
CA GLN A 106 18.17 2.93 -12.68
C GLN A 106 18.15 3.77 -13.96
N ASP A 107 19.22 4.53 -14.17
CA ASP A 107 19.44 5.39 -15.35
C ASP A 107 19.63 4.58 -16.65
#